data_AF-A0A535KXG0-F1
#
_entry.id   AF-A0A535KXG0-F1
#
_cell.length_a   1.000
_cell.length_b   1.000
_cell.length_c   1.000
_cell.angle_alpha   90.00
_cell.angle_beta   90.00
_cell.angle_gamma   90.00
#
_symmetry.space_group_name_H-M   'P 1'
#
loop_
_entity.id
_entity.type
_entity.pdbx_description
1 polymer ?
#
loop_
_entity_poly.entity_id
_entity_poly.type
_entity_poly.pdbx_seq_one_letter_code
_entity_poly.pdbx_strand_id
1 'polypeptide(L)' 'GSWDGKIYAFDAKTGAALWNFPTSRQAIHSSPTVLDGILYVGSDNNTLYAFHM' A
#
# COMPACT_ATOMS: atom_id res chain seq x y z
N GLY A 1 0.42 0.83 -7.24
CA GLY A 1 1.81 1.22 -6.96
C GLY A 1 1.96 2.71 -6.77
N SER A 2 3.02 3.13 -6.08
CA SER A 2 3.39 4.54 -5.87
C SER A 2 4.90 4.73 -6.01
N TRP A 3 5.34 5.84 -6.60
CA TRP A 3 6.76 6.12 -6.87
C TRP A 3 7.46 6.79 -5.68
N ASP A 4 6.71 7.28 -4.70
CA ASP A 4 7.21 7.97 -3.52
C ASP A 4 7.54 7.04 -2.35
N GLY A 5 7.39 5.72 -2.54
CA GLY A 5 7.61 4.71 -1.51
C GLY A 5 6.63 4.84 -0.34
N LYS A 6 5.37 5.16 -0.62
CA LYS A 6 4.29 5.16 0.37
C LYS A 6 3.09 4.36 -0.10
N ILE A 7 2.40 3.76 0.85
CA ILE A 7 1.09 3.12 0.67
C ILE A 7 0.06 4.07 1.25
N TYR A 8 -1.03 4.29 0.52
CA TYR A 8 -2.08 5.21 0.90
C TYR A 8 -3.42 4.47 0.97
N ALA A 9 -4.22 4.81 1.96
CA ALA A 9 -5.62 4.41 2.03
C ALA A 9 -6.52 5.63 2.02
N PHE A 10 -7.60 5.51 1.25
CA PHE A 10 -8.62 6.53 1.11
C PHE A 10 -10.00 5.91 1.35
N ASP A 11 -10.91 6.72 1.86
CA ASP A 11 -12.31 6.37 1.91
C ASP A 11 -12.86 6.23 0.47
N ALA A 12 -13.45 5.09 0.16
CA ALA A 12 -13.86 4.76 -1.19
C ALA A 12 -15.03 5.62 -1.71
N LYS A 13 -15.80 6.26 -0.83
CA LYS A 13 -16.96 7.08 -1.20
C LYS A 13 -16.60 8.55 -1.39
N THR A 14 -15.71 9.05 -0.54
CA THR A 14 -15.39 10.48 -0.41
C THR A 14 -14.01 10.84 -0.94
N GLY A 15 -13.12 9.86 -1.09
CA GLY A 15 -11.71 10.08 -1.42
C GLY A 15 -10.89 10.69 -0.29
N ALA A 16 -11.45 10.82 0.92
CA ALA A 16 -10.73 11.34 2.07
C ALA A 16 -9.57 10.41 2.45
N ALA A 17 -8.39 10.96 2.72
CA ALA A 17 -7.25 10.17 3.19
C ALA A 17 -7.54 9.58 4.59
N LEU A 18 -7.39 8.27 4.73
CA LEU A 18 -7.56 7.57 6.01
C LEU A 18 -6.22 7.42 6.71
N TRP A 19 -5.22 6.92 5.98
CA TRP A 19 -3.85 6.75 6.48
C TRP A 19 -2.86 6.67 5.33
N ASN A 20 -1.58 6.84 5.67
CA ASN A 20 -0.47 6.49 4.79
C ASN A 20 0.63 5.79 5.58
N PHE A 21 1.33 4.88 4.93
CA PHE A 21 2.44 4.13 5.52
C PHE A 21 3.69 4.29 4.64
N PRO A 22 4.79 4.84 5.19
CA PRO A 22 6.05 4.90 4.46
C PRO A 22 6.69 3.52 4.38
N THR A 23 7.05 3.11 3.16
CA THR A 23 7.97 1.99 2.94
C THR A 23 9.42 2.51 2.99
N SER A 24 10.41 1.70 2.60
CA SER A 24 11.83 2.09 2.63
C SER A 24 12.25 3.08 1.54
N ARG A 25 11.36 4.00 1.11
CA ARG A 25 11.55 5.00 0.05
C ARG A 25 11.81 4.46 -1.35
N GLN A 26 11.67 3.15 -1.56
CA GLN A 26 11.70 2.58 -2.91
C GLN A 26 10.30 2.57 -3.50
N ALA A 27 10.23 2.72 -4.82
CA ALA A 27 8.98 2.67 -5.53
C ALA A 27 8.27 1.34 -5.30
N ILE A 28 6.95 1.42 -5.31
CA ILE A 28 6.04 0.28 -5.26
C ILE A 28 5.52 0.12 -6.67
N HIS A 29 6.13 -0.76 -7.46
CA HIS A 29 5.68 -1.05 -8.82
C HIS A 29 4.58 -2.11 -8.88
N SER A 30 4.42 -2.88 -7.80
CA SER A 30 3.41 -3.93 -7.75
C SER A 30 1.97 -3.38 -7.67
N SER A 31 1.04 -4.17 -8.19
CA SER A 31 -0.39 -4.01 -7.93
C SER A 31 -0.71 -4.61 -6.56
N PRO A 32 -1.45 -3.90 -5.68
CA PRO A 32 -1.93 -4.48 -4.43
C PRO A 32 -2.90 -5.64 -4.69
N THR A 33 -2.95 -6.61 -3.77
CA THR A 33 -3.97 -7.68 -3.77
C THR A 33 -4.58 -7.80 -2.38
N VAL A 34 -5.89 -8.05 -2.31
CA VAL A 34 -6.61 -8.28 -1.06
C VAL A 34 -7.05 -9.73 -0.99
N LEU A 35 -6.75 -10.39 0.12
CA LEU A 35 -7.24 -11.73 0.43
C LEU A 35 -7.56 -11.80 1.93
N ASP A 36 -8.75 -12.27 2.28
CA ASP A 36 -9.20 -12.46 3.68
C ASP A 36 -9.02 -11.22 4.58
N GLY A 37 -9.32 -10.03 4.04
CA GLY A 37 -9.20 -8.77 4.78
C GLY A 37 -7.77 -8.27 4.94
N ILE A 38 -6.80 -8.91 4.29
CA ILE A 38 -5.40 -8.50 4.30
C ILE A 38 -5.02 -7.91 2.95
N LEU A 39 -4.48 -6.70 2.97
CA LEU A 39 -3.87 -6.05 1.81
C LEU A 39 -2.39 -6.42 1.70
N TYR A 40 -2.01 -7.04 0.59
CA TYR A 40 -0.64 -7.41 0.25
C TYR A 40 -0.05 -6.45 -0.77
N VAL A 41 1.15 -5.93 -0.49
CA VAL A 41 1.87 -4.99 -1.36
C VAL A 41 3.35 -5.36 -1.43
N GLY A 42 3.84 -5.67 -2.63
CA GLY A 42 5.27 -5.91 -2.89
C GLY A 42 6.01 -4.60 -3.20
N SER A 43 7.19 -4.43 -2.62
CA SER A 43 8.09 -3.31 -2.92
C SER A 43 9.39 -3.81 -3.55
N ASP A 44 10.03 -2.96 -4.35
CA ASP A 44 11.29 -3.23 -5.04
C ASP A 44 12.48 -3.49 -4.08
N ASN A 45 12.29 -3.20 -2.79
CA ASN A 45 13.26 -3.48 -1.74
C ASN A 45 13.23 -4.95 -1.25
N ASN A 46 12.63 -5.85 -2.03
CA ASN A 46 12.40 -7.26 -1.69
C ASN A 46 11.52 -7.48 -0.44
N THR A 47 10.69 -6.49 -0.05
CA THR A 47 9.78 -6.60 1.09
C THR A 47 8.33 -6.75 0.63
N LEU A 48 7.62 -7.71 1.24
CA LEU A 48 6.17 -7.84 1.14
C LEU A 48 5.52 -7.25 2.41
N TYR A 49 4.65 -6.26 2.24
CA TYR A 49 3.87 -5.68 3.32
C TYR A 49 2.48 -6.32 3.38
N ALA A 50 1.97 -6.51 4.60
CA ALA A 50 0.62 -7.02 4.86
C ALA A 50 -0.08 -6.09 5.87
N PHE A 51 -1.28 -5.62 5.52
CA PHE A 51 -2.09 -4.73 6.35
C PHE A 51 -3.45 -5.36 6.62
N HIS A 52 -3.86 -5.40 7.88
CA HIS A 52 -5.26 -5.66 8.21
C HIS A 52 -6.11 -4.45 7.82
N MET A 53 -7.21 -4.70 7.11
CA MET A 53 -8.19 -3.70 6.69
C MET A 53 -9.52 -3.85 7.44
#